data_AF-A0A4Q3EPV0-F1
#
_entry.id   AF-A0A4Q3EPV0-F1
#
_cell.length_a   1.000
_cell.length_b   1.000
_cell.length_c   1.000
_cell.angle_alpha   90.00
_cell.angle_beta   90.00
_cell.angle_gamma   90.00
#
_symmetry.space_group_name_H-M   'P 1'
#
loop_
_entity.id
_entity.type
_entity.pdbx_description
1 polymer ?
#
loop_
_entity_poly.entity_id
_entity_poly.type
_entity_poly.pdbx_seq_one_letter_code
_entity_poly.pdbx_strand_id
1 'polypeptide(L)'
;IRSMARRQQLASPVSEFLGVSMVAGIVLYGGSLIIAGTSSLKAADFIVYIALFSQVMRPAKALSDAFSNIHSGIAAGERVLELIDEKPKITDAANAVFIDTFSDSIRLENVSFAYQEKTVLKEVSLTIPKGKNIALVGPSGGGKSTLMDLLPRFIEPQSGQIFIDGKDMQHIKTDSLRALMGVVNQESILFNDSIFNNIAFAKPNATAAEVEAAARIANAHEFILNTENGYQTNIGDRGSKLSGGQKQRISIARAVLSNPPIMLLDEATSALDTESEKLVQDALNNLTKNRTSLIIAHRLSTIQNADEIVVLENGQIAEQGNHQQLINKNGLYKRLIDMQTFNES
;
A
#
# COMPACT_ATOMS: atom_id res chain seq x y z
N ILE A 1 13.43 -24.32 -9.34
CA ILE A 1 14.20 -23.54 -8.34
C ILE A 1 14.96 -24.45 -7.35
N ARG A 2 14.31 -25.36 -6.59
CA ARG A 2 15.01 -26.30 -5.67
C ARG A 2 16.06 -27.21 -6.33
N SER A 3 15.86 -27.63 -7.58
CA SER A 3 16.84 -28.47 -8.31
C SER A 3 18.09 -27.70 -8.76
N MET A 4 17.95 -26.42 -9.11
CA MET A 4 19.08 -25.55 -9.48
C MET A 4 19.92 -25.18 -8.27
N ALA A 5 19.29 -24.83 -7.14
CA ALA A 5 20.00 -24.55 -5.89
C ALA A 5 20.81 -25.77 -5.40
N ARG A 6 20.25 -26.98 -5.52
CA ARG A 6 20.94 -28.22 -5.17
C ARG A 6 22.12 -28.53 -6.11
N ARG A 7 22.00 -28.21 -7.40
CA ARG A 7 23.11 -28.32 -8.38
C ARG A 7 24.23 -27.32 -8.09
N GLN A 8 23.89 -26.10 -7.70
CA GLN A 8 24.84 -25.05 -7.35
C GLN A 8 25.60 -25.39 -6.05
N GLN A 9 24.90 -25.95 -5.04
CA GLN A 9 25.52 -26.42 -3.79
C GLN A 9 26.44 -27.64 -3.98
N LEU A 10 26.19 -28.47 -5.01
CA LEU A 10 27.05 -29.61 -5.33
C LEU A 10 28.27 -29.22 -6.19
N ALA A 11 28.29 -28.04 -6.81
CA ALA A 11 29.37 -27.62 -7.70
C ALA A 11 30.73 -27.50 -6.97
N SER A 12 30.76 -26.90 -5.76
CA SER A 12 32.01 -26.78 -4.99
C SER A 12 32.53 -28.14 -4.47
N PRO A 13 31.71 -29.01 -3.83
CA PRO A 13 32.16 -30.34 -3.42
C PRO A 13 32.63 -31.22 -4.59
N VAL A 14 31.96 -31.13 -5.75
CA VAL A 14 32.35 -31.90 -6.94
C VAL A 14 33.67 -31.39 -7.52
N SER A 15 33.87 -30.07 -7.61
CA SER A 15 35.13 -29.49 -8.07
C SER A 15 36.30 -29.83 -7.14
N GLU A 16 36.08 -29.82 -5.83
CA GLU A 16 37.09 -30.21 -4.83
C GLU A 16 37.42 -31.70 -4.94
N PHE A 17 36.41 -32.56 -5.05
CA PHE A 17 36.59 -33.99 -5.25
C PHE A 17 37.39 -34.28 -6.53
N LEU A 18 37.04 -33.66 -7.65
CA LEU A 18 37.76 -33.81 -8.92
C LEU A 18 39.21 -33.31 -8.81
N GLY A 19 39.44 -32.18 -8.15
CA GLY A 19 40.78 -31.63 -7.93
C GLY A 19 41.66 -32.56 -7.10
N VAL A 20 41.12 -33.11 -6.00
CA VAL A 20 41.83 -34.07 -5.13
C VAL A 20 42.08 -35.39 -5.86
N SER A 21 41.09 -35.93 -6.58
CA SER A 21 41.26 -37.16 -7.38
C SER A 21 42.32 -37.00 -8.48
N MET A 22 42.37 -35.83 -9.12
CA MET A 22 43.37 -35.54 -10.14
C MET A 22 44.78 -35.47 -9.55
N VAL A 23 44.98 -34.78 -8.42
CA VAL A 23 46.27 -34.73 -7.71
C VAL A 23 46.67 -36.13 -7.24
N ALA A 24 45.74 -36.90 -6.68
CA ALA A 24 45.99 -38.28 -6.26
C ALA A 24 46.43 -39.17 -7.44
N GLY A 25 45.78 -39.02 -8.61
CA GLY A 25 46.17 -39.71 -9.84
C GLY A 25 47.57 -39.34 -10.32
N ILE A 26 47.91 -38.04 -10.28
CA ILE A 26 49.26 -37.54 -10.62
C ILE A 26 50.31 -38.16 -9.68
N VAL A 27 50.03 -38.19 -8.37
CA VAL A 27 50.95 -38.75 -7.37
C VAL A 27 51.11 -40.27 -7.55
N LEU A 28 50.01 -41.01 -7.73
CA LEU A 28 50.06 -42.47 -7.89
C LEU A 28 50.78 -42.87 -9.17
N TYR A 29 50.40 -42.28 -10.31
CA TYR A 29 50.98 -42.62 -11.60
C TYR A 29 52.40 -42.07 -11.74
N GLY A 30 52.60 -40.77 -11.50
CA GLY A 30 53.91 -40.12 -11.58
C GLY A 30 54.89 -40.66 -10.54
N GLY A 31 54.43 -40.94 -9.33
CA GLY A 31 55.22 -41.59 -8.28
C GLY A 31 55.67 -42.99 -8.70
N SER A 32 54.77 -43.79 -9.30
CA SER A 32 55.11 -45.14 -9.79
C SER A 32 56.18 -45.13 -10.88
N LEU A 33 56.15 -44.15 -11.80
CA LEU A 33 57.14 -43.98 -12.86
C LEU A 33 58.52 -43.56 -12.34
N ILE A 34 58.55 -42.75 -11.28
CA ILE A 34 59.79 -42.31 -10.62
C ILE A 34 60.41 -43.48 -9.85
N ILE A 35 59.59 -44.24 -9.11
CA ILE A 35 60.05 -45.42 -8.34
C ILE A 35 60.55 -46.52 -9.29
N ALA A 36 59.89 -46.73 -10.43
CA ALA A 36 60.29 -47.71 -11.44
C ALA A 36 61.53 -47.29 -12.26
N GLY A 37 62.05 -46.07 -12.07
CA GLY A 37 63.22 -45.57 -12.79
C GLY A 37 63.02 -45.35 -14.30
N THR A 38 61.77 -45.41 -14.78
CA THR A 38 61.39 -45.23 -16.18
C THR A 38 61.12 -43.76 -16.53
N SER A 39 61.09 -42.89 -15.52
CA SER A 39 60.92 -41.44 -15.63
C SER A 39 62.25 -40.72 -15.89
N SER A 40 62.23 -39.72 -16.77
CA SER A 40 63.33 -38.76 -16.96
C SER A 40 63.37 -37.66 -15.89
N LEU A 41 62.30 -37.49 -15.10
CA LEU A 41 62.18 -36.51 -14.03
C LEU A 41 62.75 -37.05 -12.72
N LYS A 42 63.52 -36.22 -12.01
CA LYS A 42 63.96 -36.51 -10.64
C LYS A 42 62.82 -36.25 -9.65
N ALA A 43 62.89 -36.88 -8.48
CA ALA A 43 61.89 -36.70 -7.41
C ALA A 43 61.71 -35.22 -7.00
N ALA A 44 62.78 -34.43 -6.98
CA ALA A 44 62.72 -32.99 -6.68
C ALA A 44 61.94 -32.21 -7.75
N ASP A 45 62.18 -32.49 -9.02
CA ASP A 45 61.47 -31.83 -10.14
C ASP A 45 59.98 -32.20 -10.16
N PHE A 46 59.66 -33.44 -9.76
CA PHE A 46 58.27 -33.89 -9.62
C PHE A 46 57.51 -33.19 -8.49
N ILE A 47 58.15 -32.92 -7.36
CA ILE A 47 57.56 -32.13 -6.27
C ILE A 47 57.27 -30.69 -6.75
N VAL A 48 58.20 -30.09 -7.49
CA VAL A 48 58.01 -28.76 -8.10
C VAL A 48 56.86 -28.79 -9.11
N TYR A 49 56.77 -29.84 -9.94
CA TYR A 49 55.67 -30.02 -10.88
C TYR A 49 54.31 -30.09 -10.17
N ILE A 50 54.18 -30.89 -9.10
CA ILE A 50 52.93 -30.96 -8.30
C ILE A 50 52.59 -29.59 -7.70
N ALA A 51 53.59 -28.88 -7.15
CA ALA A 51 53.38 -27.56 -6.57
C ALA A 51 52.88 -26.56 -7.62
N LEU A 52 53.49 -26.50 -8.80
CA LEU A 52 53.05 -25.64 -9.92
C LEU A 52 51.67 -26.04 -10.43
N PHE A 53 51.40 -27.33 -10.57
CA PHE A 53 50.10 -27.84 -11.00
C PHE A 53 48.98 -27.46 -10.03
N SER A 54 49.23 -27.55 -8.73
CA SER A 54 48.25 -27.16 -7.70
C SER A 54 47.85 -25.67 -7.78
N GLN A 55 48.72 -24.80 -8.32
CA GLN A 55 48.42 -23.38 -8.50
C GLN A 55 47.39 -23.13 -9.62
N VAL A 56 47.31 -24.00 -10.63
CA VAL A 56 46.35 -23.91 -11.75
C VAL A 56 44.91 -24.15 -11.28
N MET A 57 44.72 -24.91 -10.21
CA MET A 57 43.40 -25.25 -9.68
C MET A 57 42.64 -24.02 -9.15
N ARG A 58 43.36 -23.00 -8.64
CA ARG A 58 42.76 -21.77 -8.10
C ARG A 58 42.10 -20.91 -9.19
N PRO A 59 42.78 -20.53 -10.29
CA PRO A 59 42.15 -19.85 -11.43
C PRO A 59 41.00 -20.64 -12.05
N ALA A 60 41.12 -21.97 -12.15
CA ALA A 60 40.07 -22.82 -12.71
C ALA A 60 38.77 -22.74 -11.89
N LYS A 61 38.87 -22.83 -10.55
CA LYS A 61 37.73 -22.65 -9.64
C LYS A 61 37.16 -21.23 -9.73
N ALA A 62 38.01 -20.21 -9.73
CA ALA A 62 37.60 -18.81 -9.83
C ALA A 62 36.82 -18.51 -11.13
N LEU A 63 37.19 -19.13 -12.25
CA LEU A 63 36.46 -19.00 -13.51
C LEU A 63 35.06 -19.62 -13.43
N SER A 64 34.95 -20.81 -12.83
CA SER A 64 33.66 -21.48 -12.60
C SER A 64 32.74 -20.65 -11.70
N ASP A 65 33.28 -20.11 -10.61
CA ASP A 65 32.55 -19.24 -9.70
C ASP A 65 32.12 -17.93 -10.39
N ALA A 66 32.98 -17.34 -11.21
CA ALA A 66 32.67 -16.15 -12.00
C ALA A 66 31.50 -16.40 -12.97
N PHE A 67 31.46 -17.55 -13.66
CA PHE A 67 30.32 -17.90 -14.52
C PHE A 67 29.01 -17.99 -13.74
N SER A 68 29.01 -18.64 -12.58
CA SER A 68 27.85 -18.75 -11.69
C SER A 68 27.37 -17.37 -11.21
N ASN A 69 28.30 -16.51 -10.81
CA ASN A 69 28.01 -15.16 -10.35
C ASN A 69 27.47 -14.27 -11.47
N ILE A 70 28.02 -14.35 -12.68
CA ILE A 70 27.54 -13.60 -13.85
C ILE A 70 26.08 -13.99 -14.16
N HIS A 71 25.76 -15.28 -14.21
CA HIS A 71 24.37 -15.71 -14.49
C HIS A 71 23.41 -15.27 -13.39
N SER A 72 23.83 -15.35 -12.13
CA SER A 72 23.02 -14.87 -10.99
C SER A 72 22.81 -13.35 -11.07
N GLY A 73 23.84 -12.61 -11.49
CA GLY A 73 23.81 -11.17 -11.71
C GLY A 73 22.90 -10.77 -12.88
N ILE A 74 22.96 -11.49 -14.00
CA ILE A 74 22.08 -11.28 -15.16
C ILE A 74 20.62 -11.47 -14.73
N ALA A 75 20.28 -12.59 -14.07
CA ALA A 75 18.92 -12.84 -13.63
C ALA A 75 18.41 -11.81 -12.60
N ALA A 76 19.29 -11.28 -11.75
CA ALA A 76 18.95 -10.19 -10.84
C ALA A 76 18.75 -8.86 -11.59
N GLY A 77 19.60 -8.58 -12.58
CA GLY A 77 19.52 -7.41 -13.44
C GLY A 77 18.22 -7.40 -14.25
N GLU A 78 17.83 -8.53 -14.85
CA GLU A 78 16.57 -8.67 -15.58
C GLU A 78 15.37 -8.26 -14.72
N ARG A 79 15.26 -8.78 -13.48
CA ARG A 79 14.15 -8.41 -12.58
C ARG A 79 14.13 -6.92 -12.22
N VAL A 80 15.29 -6.28 -12.09
CA VAL A 80 15.38 -4.84 -11.80
C VAL A 80 14.98 -4.04 -13.03
N LEU A 81 15.44 -4.43 -14.22
CA LEU A 81 15.07 -3.78 -15.47
C LEU A 81 13.58 -3.93 -15.77
N GLU A 82 13.00 -5.11 -15.56
CA GLU A 82 11.56 -5.33 -15.65
C GLU A 82 10.77 -4.36 -14.77
N LEU A 83 11.23 -4.11 -13.53
CA LEU A 83 10.58 -3.15 -12.64
C LEU A 83 10.74 -1.69 -13.11
N ILE A 84 11.90 -1.34 -13.66
CA ILE A 84 12.18 0.01 -14.18
C ILE A 84 11.37 0.28 -15.45
N ASP A 85 11.19 -0.73 -16.30
CA ASP A 85 10.48 -0.64 -17.57
C ASP A 85 8.95 -0.75 -17.43
N GLU A 86 8.45 -1.12 -16.25
CA GLU A 86 7.01 -1.20 -15.96
C GLU A 86 6.36 0.17 -16.12
N LYS A 87 5.37 0.24 -17.02
CA LYS A 87 4.66 1.50 -17.31
C LYS A 87 3.48 1.67 -16.36
N PRO A 88 3.27 2.88 -15.81
CA PRO A 88 2.08 3.17 -15.03
C PRO A 88 0.82 2.87 -15.84
N LYS A 89 -0.09 2.06 -15.27
CA LYS A 89 -1.36 1.73 -15.92
C LYS A 89 -2.25 2.97 -16.08
N ILE A 90 -2.20 3.88 -15.12
CA ILE A 90 -2.96 5.13 -15.11
C ILE A 90 -2.00 6.25 -15.47
N THR A 91 -2.30 6.97 -16.55
CA THR A 91 -1.54 8.14 -16.99
C THR A 91 -2.49 9.29 -17.31
N ASP A 92 -1.99 10.51 -17.16
CA ASP A 92 -2.75 11.70 -17.54
C ASP A 92 -2.90 11.77 -19.06
N ALA A 93 -4.09 12.13 -19.54
CA ALA A 93 -4.29 12.41 -20.96
C ALA A 93 -3.39 13.55 -21.43
N ALA A 94 -2.96 13.55 -22.69
CA ALA A 94 -2.07 14.57 -23.25
C ALA A 94 -2.63 16.00 -23.12
N ASN A 95 -3.95 16.14 -23.12
CA ASN A 95 -4.69 17.39 -22.97
C ASN A 95 -5.30 17.57 -21.56
N ALA A 96 -4.81 16.83 -20.55
CA ALA A 96 -5.36 16.89 -19.20
C ALA A 96 -5.22 18.29 -18.59
N VAL A 97 -6.33 18.79 -18.03
CA VAL A 97 -6.42 20.11 -17.42
C VAL A 97 -6.07 20.05 -15.94
N PHE A 98 -5.45 21.12 -15.45
CA PHE A 98 -5.22 21.31 -14.02
C PHE A 98 -6.47 21.88 -13.35
N ILE A 99 -6.80 21.42 -12.14
CA ILE A 99 -7.87 21.97 -11.31
C ILE A 99 -7.36 22.28 -9.89
N ASP A 100 -7.85 23.38 -9.31
CA ASP A 100 -7.46 23.85 -7.98
C ASP A 100 -8.66 24.19 -7.08
N THR A 101 -9.87 24.13 -7.62
CA THR A 101 -11.11 24.41 -6.88
C THR A 101 -12.16 23.34 -7.10
N PHE A 102 -13.01 23.16 -6.09
CA PHE A 102 -14.21 22.33 -6.15
C PHE A 102 -15.44 23.19 -5.80
N SER A 103 -16.45 23.19 -6.68
CA SER A 103 -17.50 24.21 -6.72
C SER A 103 -18.91 23.68 -6.86
N ASP A 104 -19.11 22.49 -7.43
CA ASP A 104 -20.44 21.98 -7.77
C ASP A 104 -20.68 20.56 -7.24
N SER A 105 -20.09 19.54 -7.87
CA SER A 105 -20.43 18.15 -7.55
C SER A 105 -19.45 17.13 -8.11
N ILE A 106 -19.43 15.94 -7.50
CA ILE A 106 -18.85 14.72 -8.08
C ILE A 106 -20.00 13.89 -8.63
N ARG A 107 -19.91 13.45 -9.89
CA ARG A 107 -20.99 12.71 -10.55
C ARG A 107 -20.46 11.45 -11.21
N LEU A 108 -20.98 10.30 -10.82
CA LEU A 108 -20.75 9.00 -11.42
C LEU A 108 -21.92 8.70 -12.36
N GLU A 109 -21.62 8.33 -13.60
CA GLU A 109 -22.61 7.96 -14.62
C GLU A 109 -22.37 6.54 -15.11
N ASN A 110 -23.28 5.63 -14.73
CA ASN A 110 -23.30 4.22 -15.14
C ASN A 110 -21.94 3.51 -14.95
N VAL A 111 -21.27 3.79 -13.84
CA VAL A 111 -19.93 3.30 -13.57
C VAL A 111 -19.94 1.81 -13.27
N SER A 112 -19.16 1.05 -14.03
CA SER A 112 -18.93 -0.38 -13.80
C SER A 112 -17.45 -0.69 -13.64
N PHE A 113 -17.14 -1.65 -12.78
CA PHE A 113 -15.78 -2.05 -12.48
C PHE A 113 -15.67 -3.53 -12.10
N ALA A 114 -14.60 -4.18 -12.55
CA ALA A 114 -14.25 -5.55 -12.19
C ALA A 114 -12.76 -5.67 -11.82
N TYR A 115 -12.48 -6.45 -10.78
CA TYR A 115 -11.13 -6.94 -10.52
C TYR A 115 -10.90 -8.22 -11.30
N GLN A 116 -10.04 -8.17 -12.32
CA GLN A 116 -9.89 -9.27 -13.29
C GLN A 116 -11.27 -9.65 -13.87
N GLU A 117 -11.72 -10.88 -13.66
CA GLU A 117 -13.01 -11.38 -14.14
C GLU A 117 -14.18 -11.14 -13.16
N LYS A 118 -13.91 -10.66 -11.94
CA LYS A 118 -14.95 -10.48 -10.90
C LYS A 118 -15.48 -9.06 -10.91
N THR A 119 -16.69 -8.88 -11.47
CA THR A 119 -17.42 -7.61 -11.42
C THR A 119 -17.78 -7.24 -9.99
N VAL A 120 -17.43 -6.02 -9.57
CA VAL A 120 -17.70 -5.46 -8.23
C VAL A 120 -18.69 -4.31 -8.27
N LEU A 121 -18.66 -3.46 -9.29
CA LEU A 121 -19.63 -2.39 -9.50
C LEU A 121 -20.32 -2.56 -10.86
N LYS A 122 -21.62 -2.29 -10.89
CA LYS A 122 -22.49 -2.48 -12.07
C LYS A 122 -23.36 -1.24 -12.26
N GLU A 123 -23.08 -0.45 -13.28
CA GLU A 123 -23.90 0.69 -13.72
C GLU A 123 -24.27 1.66 -12.59
N VAL A 124 -23.32 1.94 -11.69
CA VAL A 124 -23.55 2.81 -10.54
C VAL A 124 -23.62 4.27 -10.99
N SER A 125 -24.75 4.92 -10.72
CA SER A 125 -24.96 6.35 -10.95
C SER A 125 -25.22 7.07 -9.63
N LEU A 126 -24.35 8.00 -9.26
CA LEU A 126 -24.39 8.72 -7.99
C LEU A 126 -23.95 10.16 -8.18
N THR A 127 -24.63 11.11 -7.54
CA THR A 127 -24.21 12.52 -7.48
C THR A 127 -23.91 12.88 -6.03
N ILE A 128 -22.74 13.49 -5.80
CA ILE A 128 -22.27 13.97 -4.50
C ILE A 128 -22.16 15.49 -4.61
N PRO A 129 -23.17 16.26 -4.15
CA PRO A 129 -23.15 17.71 -4.24
C PRO A 129 -22.11 18.35 -3.31
N LYS A 130 -21.70 19.58 -3.65
CA LYS A 130 -20.81 20.37 -2.80
C LYS A 130 -21.42 20.62 -1.42
N GLY A 131 -20.61 20.44 -0.39
CA GLY A 131 -20.98 20.63 1.02
C GLY A 131 -21.88 19.53 1.60
N LYS A 132 -22.12 18.43 0.88
CA LYS A 132 -22.95 17.32 1.36
C LYS A 132 -22.12 16.16 1.89
N ASN A 133 -22.64 15.55 2.96
CA ASN A 133 -22.09 14.34 3.56
C ASN A 133 -22.90 13.12 3.12
N ILE A 134 -22.29 12.28 2.30
CA ILE A 134 -22.91 11.07 1.74
C ILE A 134 -22.37 9.84 2.47
N ALA A 135 -23.24 9.04 3.07
CA ALA A 135 -22.87 7.79 3.72
C ALA A 135 -23.10 6.58 2.78
N LEU A 136 -22.06 5.77 2.57
CA LEU A 136 -22.12 4.48 1.91
C LEU A 136 -22.36 3.39 2.95
N VAL A 137 -23.47 2.68 2.82
CA VAL A 137 -23.87 1.57 3.71
C VAL A 137 -24.12 0.33 2.86
N GLY A 138 -23.97 -0.86 3.44
CA GLY A 138 -24.27 -2.10 2.75
C GLY A 138 -23.47 -3.28 3.28
N PRO A 139 -23.82 -4.52 2.89
CA PRO A 139 -23.08 -5.71 3.29
C PRO A 139 -21.61 -5.65 2.86
N SER A 140 -20.78 -6.46 3.52
CA SER A 140 -19.38 -6.63 3.11
C SER A 140 -19.32 -7.19 1.69
N GLY A 141 -18.40 -6.68 0.87
CA GLY A 141 -18.30 -7.04 -0.55
C GLY A 141 -19.29 -6.33 -1.49
N GLY A 142 -20.11 -5.39 -0.99
CA GLY A 142 -21.05 -4.62 -1.84
C GLY A 142 -20.42 -3.58 -2.78
N GLY A 143 -19.08 -3.42 -2.76
CA GLY A 143 -18.35 -2.49 -3.65
C GLY A 143 -18.05 -1.10 -3.08
N LYS A 144 -18.33 -0.85 -1.78
CA LYS A 144 -18.12 0.46 -1.12
C LYS A 144 -16.69 1.00 -1.26
N SER A 145 -15.69 0.23 -0.86
CA SER A 145 -14.27 0.62 -0.95
C SER A 145 -13.84 0.82 -2.41
N THR A 146 -14.35 0.00 -3.33
CA THR A 146 -14.07 0.16 -4.77
C THR A 146 -14.64 1.47 -5.32
N LEU A 147 -15.84 1.87 -4.91
CA LEU A 147 -16.42 3.17 -5.29
C LEU A 147 -15.58 4.32 -4.76
N MET A 148 -15.08 4.20 -3.52
CA MET A 148 -14.22 5.19 -2.89
C MET A 148 -12.84 5.29 -3.59
N ASP A 149 -12.23 4.17 -3.98
CA ASP A 149 -10.92 4.10 -4.67
C ASP A 149 -10.95 4.66 -6.11
N LEU A 150 -12.13 4.69 -6.74
CA LEU A 150 -12.33 5.30 -8.05
C LEU A 150 -12.17 6.83 -8.02
N LEU A 151 -12.58 7.49 -6.93
CA LEU A 151 -12.57 8.95 -6.83
C LEU A 151 -11.16 9.59 -6.86
N PRO A 152 -10.15 9.11 -6.10
CA PRO A 152 -8.78 9.58 -6.23
C PRO A 152 -8.05 9.00 -7.45
N ARG A 153 -8.76 8.28 -8.33
CA ARG A 153 -8.25 7.61 -9.52
C ARG A 153 -7.09 6.66 -9.20
N PHE A 154 -7.24 5.83 -8.16
CA PHE A 154 -6.34 4.70 -7.89
C PHE A 154 -6.64 3.53 -8.81
N ILE A 155 -7.91 3.42 -9.21
CA ILE A 155 -8.42 2.54 -10.24
C ILE A 155 -9.27 3.37 -11.21
N GLU A 156 -9.49 2.85 -12.42
CA GLU A 156 -10.33 3.48 -13.43
C GLU A 156 -11.53 2.58 -13.74
N PRO A 157 -12.70 3.17 -14.03
CA PRO A 157 -13.88 2.40 -14.40
C PRO A 157 -13.64 1.65 -15.72
N GLN A 158 -14.23 0.46 -15.87
CA GLN A 158 -14.20 -0.28 -17.14
C GLN A 158 -15.25 0.27 -18.12
N SER A 159 -16.36 0.80 -17.61
CA SER A 159 -17.38 1.52 -18.37
C SER A 159 -18.04 2.58 -17.49
N GLY A 160 -18.69 3.56 -18.13
CA GLY A 160 -19.22 4.74 -17.46
C GLY A 160 -18.16 5.82 -17.26
N GLN A 161 -18.57 6.95 -16.70
CA GLN A 161 -17.73 8.14 -16.54
C GLN A 161 -17.88 8.74 -15.15
N ILE A 162 -16.82 9.39 -14.67
CA ILE A 162 -16.80 10.12 -13.41
C ILE A 162 -16.46 11.57 -13.74
N PHE A 163 -17.27 12.49 -13.23
CA PHE A 163 -17.11 13.92 -13.45
C PHE A 163 -16.84 14.65 -12.14
N ILE A 164 -15.95 15.63 -12.20
CA ILE A 164 -15.68 16.59 -11.11
C ILE A 164 -16.03 17.98 -11.65
N ASP A 165 -17.04 18.63 -11.08
CA ASP A 165 -17.59 19.92 -11.55
C ASP A 165 -17.88 19.91 -13.06
N GLY A 166 -18.49 18.82 -13.53
CA GLY A 166 -18.84 18.61 -14.94
C GLY A 166 -17.68 18.26 -15.87
N LYS A 167 -16.43 18.20 -15.39
CA LYS A 167 -15.26 17.77 -16.18
C LYS A 167 -15.02 16.28 -16.00
N ASP A 168 -14.83 15.55 -17.10
CA ASP A 168 -14.48 14.14 -17.05
C ASP A 168 -13.12 13.96 -16.35
N MET A 169 -13.10 13.11 -15.32
CA MET A 169 -11.94 12.80 -14.50
C MET A 169 -10.74 12.29 -15.30
N GLN A 170 -10.95 11.62 -16.45
CA GLN A 170 -9.86 11.15 -17.32
C GLN A 170 -9.09 12.31 -17.98
N HIS A 171 -9.73 13.46 -18.13
CA HIS A 171 -9.13 14.68 -18.70
C HIS A 171 -8.65 15.65 -17.63
N ILE A 172 -8.53 15.23 -16.37
CA ILE A 172 -8.00 16.03 -15.27
C ILE A 172 -6.64 15.48 -14.86
N LYS A 173 -5.68 16.38 -14.59
CA LYS A 173 -4.37 15.98 -14.07
C LYS A 173 -4.50 15.33 -12.72
N THR A 174 -3.94 14.13 -12.57
CA THR A 174 -4.11 13.28 -11.38
C THR A 174 -3.62 13.96 -10.10
N ASP A 175 -2.49 14.67 -10.15
CA ASP A 175 -1.94 15.39 -8.98
C ASP A 175 -2.88 16.50 -8.50
N SER A 176 -3.51 17.21 -9.44
CA SER A 176 -4.44 18.30 -9.15
C SER A 176 -5.77 17.79 -8.61
N LEU A 177 -6.24 16.64 -9.11
CA LEU A 177 -7.41 15.94 -8.59
C LEU A 177 -7.18 15.50 -7.13
N ARG A 178 -6.05 14.85 -6.86
CA ARG A 178 -5.72 14.32 -5.53
C ARG A 178 -5.46 15.44 -4.53
N ALA A 179 -4.95 16.59 -4.96
CA ALA A 179 -4.79 17.77 -4.09
C ALA A 179 -6.13 18.30 -3.54
N LEU A 180 -7.25 18.04 -4.22
CA LEU A 180 -8.60 18.41 -3.75
C LEU A 180 -9.21 17.38 -2.80
N MET A 181 -8.54 16.26 -2.53
CA MET A 181 -9.08 15.14 -1.77
C MET A 181 -8.26 14.82 -0.53
N GLY A 182 -8.94 14.56 0.59
CA GLY A 182 -8.35 14.00 1.80
C GLY A 182 -8.88 12.60 2.02
N VAL A 183 -7.99 11.62 2.21
CA VAL A 183 -8.36 10.22 2.43
C VAL A 183 -7.99 9.82 3.85
N VAL A 184 -8.97 9.27 4.59
CA VAL A 184 -8.74 8.64 5.89
C VAL A 184 -9.21 7.19 5.79
N ASN A 185 -8.24 6.28 5.69
CA ASN A 185 -8.50 4.83 5.59
C ASN A 185 -8.77 4.21 6.97
N GLN A 186 -9.42 3.04 6.95
CA GLN A 186 -9.61 2.18 8.13
C GLN A 186 -8.28 1.93 8.86
N GLU A 187 -7.24 1.48 8.14
CA GLU A 187 -5.91 1.30 8.69
C GLU A 187 -5.04 2.53 8.43
N SER A 188 -4.61 3.20 9.50
CA SER A 188 -3.72 4.35 9.41
C SER A 188 -2.28 3.91 9.15
N ILE A 189 -1.76 4.27 7.97
CA ILE A 189 -0.36 4.03 7.60
C ILE A 189 0.47 5.21 8.10
N LEU A 190 1.37 4.95 9.05
CA LEU A 190 2.30 5.94 9.57
C LEU A 190 3.74 5.61 9.14
N PHE A 191 4.53 6.64 8.83
CA PHE A 191 5.94 6.51 8.49
C PHE A 191 6.77 6.32 9.74
N ASN A 192 7.89 5.60 9.63
CA ASN A 192 8.87 5.47 10.70
C ASN A 192 9.65 6.79 10.86
N ASP A 193 8.99 7.75 11.51
CA ASP A 193 9.45 9.12 11.69
C ASP A 193 8.79 9.74 12.93
N SER A 194 9.07 11.00 13.25
CA SER A 194 8.40 11.75 14.31
C SER A 194 6.89 11.89 14.09
N ILE A 195 6.13 12.07 15.17
CA ILE A 195 4.71 12.43 15.10
C ILE A 195 4.53 13.71 14.28
N PHE A 196 5.41 14.70 14.48
CA PHE A 196 5.43 15.95 13.72
C PHE A 196 5.48 15.71 12.21
N ASN A 197 6.49 14.99 11.73
CA ASN A 197 6.68 14.72 10.30
C ASN A 197 5.54 13.88 9.73
N ASN A 198 4.99 12.97 10.52
CA ASN A 198 3.81 12.22 10.14
C ASN A 198 2.62 13.16 9.90
N ILE A 199 2.34 14.15 10.75
CA ILE A 199 1.24 15.10 10.52
C ILE A 199 1.56 16.06 9.38
N ALA A 200 2.79 16.61 9.35
CA ALA A 200 3.28 17.56 8.35
C ALA A 200 3.43 16.94 6.94
N PHE A 201 3.38 15.61 6.79
CA PHE A 201 3.43 14.93 5.50
C PHE A 201 2.42 15.49 4.49
N ALA A 202 1.24 15.91 4.97
CA ALA A 202 0.18 16.49 4.15
C ALA A 202 0.48 17.91 3.64
N LYS A 203 1.44 18.62 4.27
CA LYS A 203 1.86 19.98 3.94
C LYS A 203 3.33 20.15 4.38
N PRO A 204 4.33 19.84 3.53
CA PRO A 204 5.74 19.80 3.92
C PRO A 204 6.29 21.11 4.51
N ASN A 205 5.70 22.25 4.14
CA ASN A 205 6.09 23.57 4.64
C ASN A 205 5.23 24.02 5.85
N ALA A 206 4.54 23.09 6.53
CA ALA A 206 3.71 23.42 7.68
C ALA A 206 4.55 23.89 8.87
N THR A 207 4.08 24.95 9.52
CA THR A 207 4.67 25.46 10.75
C THR A 207 4.28 24.59 11.95
N ALA A 208 5.04 24.69 13.05
CA ALA A 208 4.70 24.01 14.30
C ALA A 208 3.29 24.35 14.80
N ALA A 209 2.90 25.62 14.70
CA ALA A 209 1.57 26.08 15.09
C ALA A 209 0.45 25.43 14.26
N GLU A 210 0.64 25.26 12.94
CA GLU A 210 -0.34 24.60 12.08
C GLU A 210 -0.48 23.11 12.42
N VAL A 211 0.65 22.42 12.65
CA VAL A 211 0.65 21.01 13.06
C VAL A 211 -0.03 20.82 14.42
N GLU A 212 0.24 21.71 15.38
CA GLU A 212 -0.41 21.69 16.68
C GLU A 212 -1.92 21.96 16.59
N ALA A 213 -2.33 22.95 15.80
CA ALA A 213 -3.74 23.25 15.56
C ALA A 213 -4.48 22.06 14.95
N ALA A 214 -3.89 21.42 13.93
CA ALA A 214 -4.45 20.23 13.30
C ALA A 214 -4.58 19.07 14.28
N ALA A 215 -3.56 18.86 15.11
CA ALA A 215 -3.58 17.84 16.15
C ALA A 215 -4.63 18.11 17.24
N ARG A 216 -4.91 19.37 17.59
CA ARG A 216 -5.99 19.72 18.54
C ARG A 216 -7.36 19.40 17.97
N ILE A 217 -7.62 19.79 16.71
CA ILE A 217 -8.88 19.49 16.02
C ILE A 217 -9.11 17.97 15.94
N ALA A 218 -8.03 17.20 15.74
CA ALA A 218 -8.07 15.75 15.70
C ALA A 218 -8.05 15.05 17.07
N ASN A 219 -8.20 15.78 18.18
CA ASN A 219 -8.10 15.26 19.55
C ASN A 219 -6.79 14.48 19.83
N ALA A 220 -5.72 14.82 19.14
CA ALA A 220 -4.42 14.16 19.23
C ALA A 220 -3.43 14.88 20.15
N HIS A 221 -3.58 16.19 20.32
CA HIS A 221 -2.58 17.02 21.00
C HIS A 221 -2.19 16.53 22.41
N GLU A 222 -3.17 16.20 23.26
CA GLU A 222 -2.90 15.80 24.65
C GLU A 222 -2.07 14.53 24.75
N PHE A 223 -2.43 13.47 23.99
CA PHE A 223 -1.65 12.24 24.04
C PHE A 223 -0.25 12.43 23.45
N ILE A 224 -0.11 13.30 22.44
CA ILE A 224 1.19 13.61 21.84
C ILE A 224 2.10 14.22 22.90
N LEU A 225 1.61 15.21 23.67
CA LEU A 225 2.39 15.82 24.76
C LEU A 225 2.76 14.84 25.88
N ASN A 226 1.95 13.80 26.10
CA ASN A 226 2.21 12.76 27.10
C ASN A 226 3.25 11.71 26.63
N THR A 227 3.73 11.78 25.38
CA THR A 227 4.84 10.94 24.92
C THR A 227 6.19 11.49 25.38
N GLU A 228 7.22 10.62 25.43
CA GLU A 228 8.56 10.97 25.93
C GLU A 228 9.17 12.26 25.34
N ASN A 229 8.97 12.50 24.04
CA ASN A 229 9.53 13.65 23.32
C ASN A 229 8.47 14.50 22.61
N GLY A 230 7.21 14.44 23.07
CA GLY A 230 6.12 15.20 22.46
C GLY A 230 5.94 14.92 20.96
N TYR A 231 5.83 15.98 20.16
CA TYR A 231 5.75 15.90 18.70
C TYR A 231 7.00 15.30 18.03
N GLN A 232 8.15 15.33 18.71
CA GLN A 232 9.40 14.77 18.19
C GLN A 232 9.56 13.27 18.50
N THR A 233 8.59 12.67 19.20
CA THR A 233 8.59 11.23 19.46
C THR A 233 8.56 10.44 18.15
N ASN A 234 9.54 9.58 17.96
CA ASN A 234 9.56 8.62 16.85
C ASN A 234 8.69 7.41 17.17
N ILE A 235 7.71 7.15 16.29
CA ILE A 235 6.65 6.15 16.47
C ILE A 235 7.04 4.75 15.99
N GLY A 236 8.21 4.59 15.35
CA GLY A 236 8.71 3.33 14.82
C GLY A 236 7.98 2.85 13.55
N ASP A 237 8.32 1.66 13.08
CA ASP A 237 7.70 1.07 11.89
C ASP A 237 6.18 0.97 12.04
N ARG A 238 5.46 1.61 11.11
CA ARG A 238 3.98 1.67 11.08
C ARG A 238 3.36 2.13 12.41
N GLY A 239 4.07 2.97 13.16
CA GLY A 239 3.62 3.49 14.45
C GLY A 239 3.45 2.41 15.52
N SER A 240 4.26 1.35 15.52
CA SER A 240 4.13 0.21 16.46
C SER A 240 4.01 0.58 17.94
N LYS A 241 4.47 1.77 18.33
CA LYS A 241 4.39 2.31 19.70
C LYS A 241 3.05 2.97 20.07
N LEU A 242 2.10 3.08 19.13
CA LEU A 242 0.83 3.78 19.32
C LEU A 242 -0.35 2.82 19.32
N SER A 243 -1.39 3.14 20.10
CA SER A 243 -2.68 2.45 20.02
C SER A 243 -3.38 2.72 18.68
N GLY A 244 -4.33 1.87 18.29
CA GLY A 244 -5.09 2.06 17.05
C GLY A 244 -5.74 3.46 16.96
N GLY A 245 -6.33 3.94 18.07
CA GLY A 245 -7.02 5.23 18.10
C GLY A 245 -6.07 6.41 18.06
N GLN A 246 -4.86 6.27 18.61
CA GLN A 246 -3.80 7.27 18.46
C GLN A 246 -3.33 7.34 17.00
N LYS A 247 -3.14 6.20 16.32
CA LYS A 247 -2.77 6.18 14.90
C LYS A 247 -3.83 6.86 14.03
N GLN A 248 -5.09 6.57 14.30
CA GLN A 248 -6.21 7.14 13.57
C GLN A 248 -6.32 8.64 13.76
N ARG A 249 -6.16 9.14 14.99
CA ARG A 249 -6.13 10.59 15.27
C ARG A 249 -4.95 11.32 14.60
N ILE A 250 -3.78 10.69 14.48
CA ILE A 250 -2.67 11.24 13.67
C ILE A 250 -3.04 11.30 12.19
N SER A 251 -3.67 10.26 11.66
CA SER A 251 -4.15 10.23 10.27
C SER A 251 -5.19 11.31 10.01
N ILE A 252 -6.13 11.51 10.94
CA ILE A 252 -7.12 12.60 10.88
C ILE A 252 -6.42 13.97 10.94
N ALA A 253 -5.43 14.15 11.82
CA ALA A 253 -4.68 15.41 11.90
C ALA A 253 -3.99 15.76 10.57
N ARG A 254 -3.48 14.77 9.82
CA ARG A 254 -2.94 15.00 8.46
C ARG A 254 -3.99 15.56 7.52
N ALA A 255 -5.19 14.98 7.53
CA ALA A 255 -6.28 15.40 6.66
C ALA A 255 -6.87 16.76 7.07
N VAL A 256 -6.83 17.08 8.37
CA VAL A 256 -7.14 18.43 8.86
C VAL A 256 -6.11 19.43 8.33
N LEU A 257 -4.80 19.10 8.40
CA LEU A 257 -3.72 19.98 7.98
C LEU A 257 -3.74 20.30 6.48
N SER A 258 -4.03 19.32 5.61
CA SER A 258 -4.18 19.58 4.17
C SER A 258 -5.43 20.37 3.82
N ASN A 259 -6.46 20.33 4.68
CA ASN A 259 -7.74 21.04 4.50
C ASN A 259 -8.38 20.93 3.09
N PRO A 260 -8.50 19.72 2.50
CA PRO A 260 -9.06 19.56 1.16
C PRO A 260 -10.60 19.73 1.18
N PRO A 261 -11.21 20.19 0.06
CA PRO A 261 -12.64 20.39 -0.04
C PRO A 261 -13.46 19.09 -0.11
N ILE A 262 -12.84 17.98 -0.53
CA ILE A 262 -13.46 16.65 -0.64
C ILE A 262 -12.80 15.70 0.37
N MET A 263 -13.62 15.03 1.18
CA MET A 263 -13.18 14.07 2.20
C MET A 263 -13.69 12.67 1.86
N LEU A 264 -12.77 11.71 1.80
CA LEU A 264 -13.06 10.29 1.62
C LEU A 264 -12.71 9.60 2.94
N LEU A 265 -13.72 9.05 3.63
CA LEU A 265 -13.54 8.44 4.95
C LEU A 265 -13.97 6.97 4.92
N ASP A 266 -13.08 6.05 5.31
CA ASP A 266 -13.39 4.63 5.48
C ASP A 266 -13.45 4.31 6.98
N GLU A 267 -14.65 4.33 7.53
CA GLU A 267 -14.88 4.29 8.98
C GLU A 267 -15.03 2.85 9.46
N ALA A 268 -13.91 2.19 9.77
CA ALA A 268 -13.94 0.94 10.51
C ALA A 268 -13.04 1.00 11.75
N THR A 269 -13.66 0.87 12.90
CA THR A 269 -13.09 1.13 14.23
C THR A 269 -13.06 -0.13 15.11
N SER A 270 -13.03 -1.32 14.51
CA SER A 270 -13.34 -2.60 15.18
C SER A 270 -12.30 -3.09 16.20
N ALA A 271 -11.46 -2.22 16.77
CA ALA A 271 -10.41 -2.58 17.72
C ALA A 271 -10.06 -1.46 18.73
N LEU A 272 -10.95 -0.49 18.93
CA LEU A 272 -10.72 0.64 19.86
C LEU A 272 -11.50 0.44 21.17
N ASP A 273 -10.93 0.91 22.27
CA ASP A 273 -11.67 1.12 23.51
C ASP A 273 -12.67 2.28 23.34
N THR A 274 -13.75 2.28 24.13
CA THR A 274 -14.87 3.21 24.02
C THR A 274 -14.48 4.69 24.11
N GLU A 275 -13.46 5.03 24.90
CA GLU A 275 -13.01 6.42 25.05
C GLU A 275 -12.22 6.88 23.82
N SER A 276 -11.22 6.10 23.40
CA SER A 276 -10.46 6.37 22.16
C SER A 276 -11.36 6.50 20.94
N GLU A 277 -12.36 5.63 20.88
CA GLU A 277 -13.39 5.59 19.86
C GLU A 277 -14.20 6.89 19.78
N LYS A 278 -14.69 7.39 20.92
CA LYS A 278 -15.42 8.66 20.96
C LYS A 278 -14.57 9.82 20.45
N LEU A 279 -13.30 9.88 20.87
CA LEU A 279 -12.38 10.94 20.45
C LEU A 279 -12.08 10.91 18.95
N VAL A 280 -11.99 9.72 18.35
CA VAL A 280 -11.87 9.53 16.91
C VAL A 280 -13.14 10.01 16.19
N GLN A 281 -14.32 9.62 16.68
CA GLN A 281 -15.59 10.03 16.08
C GLN A 281 -15.77 11.55 16.11
N ASP A 282 -15.48 12.19 17.23
CA ASP A 282 -15.57 13.64 17.38
C ASP A 282 -14.61 14.35 16.40
N ALA A 283 -13.42 13.79 16.20
CA ALA A 283 -12.46 14.30 15.22
C ALA A 283 -12.96 14.15 13.77
N LEU A 284 -13.55 12.99 13.40
CA LEU A 284 -14.15 12.78 12.08
C LEU A 284 -15.34 13.71 11.83
N ASN A 285 -16.22 13.87 12.83
CA ASN A 285 -17.36 14.80 12.76
C ASN A 285 -16.91 16.25 12.58
N ASN A 286 -15.81 16.66 13.23
CA ASN A 286 -15.25 18.00 13.03
C ASN A 286 -14.60 18.16 11.65
N LEU A 287 -13.99 17.11 11.12
CA LEU A 287 -13.35 17.10 9.80
C LEU A 287 -14.37 17.23 8.65
N THR A 288 -15.58 16.67 8.79
CA THR A 288 -16.62 16.70 7.75
C THR A 288 -17.45 17.98 7.73
N LYS A 289 -17.42 18.79 8.79
CA LYS A 289 -18.16 20.06 8.85
C LYS A 289 -17.77 20.98 7.69
N ASN A 290 -18.78 21.47 6.96
CA ASN A 290 -18.64 22.39 5.82
C ASN A 290 -17.77 21.85 4.67
N ARG A 291 -17.64 20.52 4.54
CA ARG A 291 -16.92 19.88 3.44
C ARG A 291 -17.85 18.94 2.68
N THR A 292 -17.47 18.59 1.46
CA THR A 292 -18.07 17.44 0.79
C THR A 292 -17.42 16.19 1.32
N SER A 293 -18.21 15.22 1.76
CA SER A 293 -17.66 13.95 2.22
C SER A 293 -18.40 12.75 1.65
N LEU A 294 -17.63 11.70 1.37
CA LEU A 294 -18.11 10.37 1.10
C LEU A 294 -17.56 9.45 2.18
N ILE A 295 -18.45 8.83 2.94
CA ILE A 295 -18.11 8.10 4.17
C ILE A 295 -18.60 6.67 4.06
N ILE A 296 -17.71 5.69 4.10
CA ILE A 296 -18.10 4.29 4.31
C ILE A 296 -18.42 4.15 5.79
N ALA A 297 -19.70 4.15 6.11
CA ALA A 297 -20.16 4.22 7.49
C ALA A 297 -20.48 2.83 8.03
N HIS A 298 -19.85 2.48 9.16
CA HIS A 298 -20.18 1.29 9.94
C HIS A 298 -20.95 1.60 11.22
N ARG A 299 -21.03 2.87 11.63
CA ARG A 299 -21.69 3.29 12.87
C ARG A 299 -23.02 3.99 12.63
N LEU A 300 -23.97 3.73 13.51
CA LEU A 300 -25.30 4.34 13.45
C LEU A 300 -25.24 5.87 13.53
N SER A 301 -24.37 6.44 14.36
CA SER A 301 -24.23 7.89 14.53
C SER A 301 -23.78 8.59 13.25
N THR A 302 -22.79 8.05 12.54
CA THR A 302 -22.35 8.58 11.23
C THR A 302 -23.47 8.46 10.20
N ILE A 303 -24.16 7.32 10.16
CA ILE A 303 -25.25 7.08 9.21
C ILE A 303 -26.41 8.05 9.45
N GLN A 304 -26.81 8.27 10.70
CA GLN A 304 -27.93 9.16 11.06
C GLN A 304 -27.66 10.63 10.73
N ASN A 305 -26.40 11.07 10.83
CA ASN A 305 -26.01 12.46 10.60
C ASN A 305 -25.68 12.78 9.14
N ALA A 306 -25.71 11.80 8.25
CA ALA A 306 -25.47 12.01 6.82
C ALA A 306 -26.63 12.78 6.17
N ASP A 307 -26.32 13.68 5.24
CA ASP A 307 -27.33 14.36 4.43
C ASP A 307 -28.11 13.36 3.56
N GLU A 308 -27.40 12.35 3.07
CA GLU A 308 -27.92 11.31 2.21
C GLU A 308 -27.16 10.00 2.43
N ILE A 309 -27.90 8.90 2.37
CA ILE A 309 -27.39 7.55 2.55
C ILE A 309 -27.61 6.79 1.26
N VAL A 310 -26.57 6.11 0.80
CA VAL A 310 -26.55 5.27 -0.40
C VAL A 310 -26.25 3.84 0.04
N VAL A 311 -27.22 2.96 -0.16
CA VAL A 311 -27.09 1.54 0.19
C VAL A 311 -26.64 0.76 -1.03
N LEU A 312 -25.43 0.20 -0.95
CA LEU A 312 -24.84 -0.62 -2.00
C LEU A 312 -25.04 -2.11 -1.72
N GLU A 313 -25.62 -2.83 -2.67
CA GLU A 313 -25.79 -4.28 -2.63
C GLU A 313 -25.43 -4.88 -3.99
N ASN A 314 -24.62 -5.95 -3.99
CA ASN A 314 -24.22 -6.67 -5.21
C ASN A 314 -23.63 -5.78 -6.33
N GLY A 315 -22.99 -4.68 -5.95
CA GLY A 315 -22.36 -3.72 -6.86
C GLY A 315 -23.30 -2.67 -7.45
N GLN A 316 -24.53 -2.55 -6.96
CA GLN A 316 -25.55 -1.61 -7.42
C GLN A 316 -26.09 -0.79 -6.24
N ILE A 317 -26.63 0.40 -6.54
CA ILE A 317 -27.37 1.19 -5.55
C ILE A 317 -28.75 0.57 -5.38
N ALA A 318 -28.99 -0.05 -4.23
CA ALA A 318 -30.26 -0.67 -3.88
C ALA A 318 -31.25 0.35 -3.32
N GLU A 319 -30.77 1.26 -2.47
CA GLU A 319 -31.58 2.31 -1.86
C GLU A 319 -30.79 3.61 -1.73
N GLN A 320 -31.52 4.73 -1.79
CA GLN A 320 -30.97 6.07 -1.64
C GLN A 320 -31.99 6.98 -0.96
N GLY A 321 -31.54 7.83 -0.05
CA GLY A 321 -32.35 8.80 0.69
C GLY A 321 -31.77 9.15 2.05
N ASN A 322 -32.47 9.98 2.82
CA ASN A 322 -32.07 10.28 4.20
C ASN A 322 -32.48 9.16 5.17
N HIS A 323 -31.96 9.22 6.41
CA HIS A 323 -32.21 8.23 7.46
C HIS A 323 -33.71 7.92 7.65
N GLN A 324 -34.55 8.95 7.79
CA GLN A 324 -35.97 8.78 8.05
C GLN A 324 -36.71 8.17 6.85
N GLN A 325 -36.36 8.57 5.63
CA GLN A 325 -36.93 8.01 4.40
C GLN A 325 -36.61 6.53 4.27
N LEU A 326 -35.38 6.12 4.55
CA LEU A 326 -34.95 4.73 4.41
C LEU A 326 -35.49 3.82 5.52
N ILE A 327 -35.60 4.29 6.76
CA ILE A 327 -36.29 3.53 7.83
C ILE A 327 -37.74 3.26 7.45
N ASN A 328 -38.45 4.27 6.92
CA ASN A 328 -39.86 4.15 6.57
C ASN A 328 -40.12 3.20 5.39
N LYS A 329 -39.12 2.97 4.52
CA LYS A 329 -39.22 2.03 3.40
C LYS A 329 -39.20 0.55 3.83
N ASN A 330 -38.83 0.23 5.07
CA ASN A 330 -38.68 -1.15 5.56
C ASN A 330 -37.80 -2.04 4.63
N GLY A 331 -36.78 -1.44 4.00
CA GLY A 331 -35.91 -2.10 3.03
C GLY A 331 -34.69 -2.82 3.62
N LEU A 332 -33.68 -3.06 2.77
CA LEU A 332 -32.35 -3.50 3.15
C LEU A 332 -31.70 -2.56 4.18
N TYR A 333 -31.84 -1.25 4.00
CA TYR A 333 -31.30 -0.28 4.95
C TYR A 333 -31.74 -0.57 6.38
N LYS A 334 -33.05 -0.68 6.60
CA LYS A 334 -33.63 -0.94 7.93
C LYS A 334 -33.11 -2.26 8.50
N ARG A 335 -33.08 -3.33 7.69
CA ARG A 335 -32.54 -4.63 8.12
C ARG A 335 -31.09 -4.54 8.60
N LEU A 336 -30.25 -3.73 7.93
CA LEU A 336 -28.87 -3.50 8.33
C LEU A 336 -28.77 -2.75 9.67
N ILE A 337 -29.61 -1.73 9.87
CA ILE A 337 -29.67 -0.97 11.13
C ILE A 337 -30.16 -1.85 12.29
N ASP A 338 -31.21 -2.65 12.07
CA ASP A 338 -31.75 -3.55 13.09
C ASP A 338 -30.69 -4.58 13.54
N MET A 339 -29.90 -5.11 12.60
CA MET A 339 -28.77 -6.01 12.89
C MET A 339 -27.63 -5.32 13.65
N GLN A 340 -27.30 -4.07 13.29
CA GLN A 340 -26.26 -3.32 14.00
C GLN A 340 -26.67 -2.99 15.44
N THR A 341 -27.91 -2.54 15.64
CA THR A 341 -28.45 -2.21 16.96
C THR A 341 -28.44 -3.43 17.89
N PHE A 342 -28.73 -4.62 17.34
CA PHE A 342 -28.69 -5.87 18.11
C PHE A 342 -27.26 -6.30 18.51
N ASN A 343 -26.23 -5.93 17.73
CA ASN A 343 -24.84 -6.25 18.04
C ASN A 343 -24.17 -5.23 18.99
N GLU A 344 -24.72 -4.01 19.09
CA GLU A 344 -24.28 -2.97 20.03
C GLU A 344 -25.00 -3.04 21.41
N SER A 345 -25.96 -3.96 21.58
CA SER A 345 -26.72 -4.22 22.81
C SER A 345 -26.16 -5.39 23.61
#